data_AF-A0A7Y5CVA7-F1
#
_entry.id   AF-A0A7Y5CVA7-F1
#
_cell.length_a   1.000
_cell.length_b   1.000
_cell.length_c   1.000
_cell.angle_alpha   90.00
_cell.angle_beta   90.00
_cell.angle_gamma   90.00
#
_symmetry.space_group_name_H-M   'P 1'
#
loop_
_entity.id
_entity.type
_entity.pdbx_description
1 polymer ?
#
loop_
_entity_poly.entity_id
_entity_poly.type
_entity_poly.pdbx_seq_one_letter_code
_entity_poly.pdbx_strand_id
1 'polypeptide(L)'
;MPRLIPPQLARRLFVLVTLVVCYLTAVPFHFDPSHPGVARRWARAELVPFHNAQGRRMSGSDTLGNLLLFLPVGFCLHGWRLAAGRDRRPRLLSTVIACSLGSFAIESMQLLLADRFTSVNDVMNNTFGAALGAALALRFYAPFANALQTVWRSLRQRPGVLACLGLGLSFLLWRLAPFNFTPRLDNVWNNWLHWLHSVRHLSRLDETWRTLDLREYWPLAGAENLLFGIVLGGMVHWCVRWYWPANPHRKWVTPLAAAGLLILLNGFALLAKTNPPDVLPDLACVLGMFLGSRIFRTAPPHTAAAVRRLQWWYVVFFLLVLGRPDFGELTLAHNG
;
A
#
# COMPACT_ATOMS: atom_id res chain seq x y z
N MET A 1 3.79 33.94 7.35
CA MET A 1 3.13 32.62 7.52
C MET A 1 3.42 31.77 6.29
N PRO A 2 3.73 30.47 6.43
CA PRO A 2 3.93 29.60 5.28
C PRO A 2 2.67 29.62 4.41
N ARG A 3 2.84 29.83 3.09
CA ARG A 3 1.72 29.76 2.14
C ARG A 3 1.14 28.36 2.21
N LEU A 4 -0.17 28.25 2.46
CA LEU A 4 -0.89 26.99 2.37
C LEU A 4 -1.03 26.62 0.89
N ILE A 5 -1.13 25.31 0.60
CA ILE A 5 -1.45 24.83 -0.74
C ILE A 5 -2.81 25.37 -1.21
N PRO A 6 -3.06 25.45 -2.53
CA PRO A 6 -4.34 25.88 -3.05
C PRO A 6 -5.50 25.06 -2.44
N PRO A 7 -6.62 25.69 -2.03
CA PRO A 7 -7.76 24.99 -1.41
C PRO A 7 -8.29 23.82 -2.24
N GLN A 8 -8.20 23.92 -3.57
CA GLN A 8 -8.61 22.87 -4.51
C GLN A 8 -7.76 21.60 -4.36
N LEU A 9 -6.45 21.74 -4.18
CA LEU A 9 -5.54 20.62 -3.98
C LEU A 9 -5.78 19.98 -2.62
N ALA A 10 -5.96 20.79 -1.58
CA ALA A 10 -6.31 20.32 -0.25
C ALA A 10 -7.63 19.54 -0.24
N ARG A 11 -8.65 20.02 -0.97
CA ARG A 11 -9.92 19.31 -1.16
C ARG A 11 -9.73 17.97 -1.85
N ARG A 12 -8.94 17.93 -2.94
CA ARG A 12 -8.66 16.67 -3.67
C ARG A 12 -7.97 15.64 -2.77
N LEU A 13 -7.00 16.07 -1.96
CA LEU A 13 -6.33 15.20 -1.00
C LEU A 13 -7.32 14.64 0.04
N PHE A 14 -8.17 15.50 0.60
CA PHE A 14 -9.22 15.06 1.52
C PHE A 14 -10.16 14.02 0.88
N VAL A 15 -10.69 14.30 -0.31
CA VAL A 15 -11.57 13.38 -1.03
C VAL A 15 -10.87 12.05 -1.30
N LEU A 16 -9.63 12.07 -1.78
CA LEU A 16 -8.86 10.84 -2.04
C LEU A 16 -8.69 10.01 -0.76
N VAL A 17 -8.29 10.64 0.34
CA VAL A 17 -8.10 9.94 1.63
C VAL A 17 -9.43 9.36 2.14
N THR A 18 -10.52 10.10 2.04
CA THR A 18 -11.85 9.60 2.42
C THR A 18 -12.29 8.42 1.56
N LEU A 19 -12.08 8.49 0.24
CA LEU A 19 -12.39 7.37 -0.66
C LEU A 19 -11.58 6.12 -0.32
N VAL A 20 -10.29 6.27 -0.02
CA VAL A 20 -9.43 5.17 0.43
C VAL A 20 -9.96 4.57 1.73
N VAL A 21 -10.34 5.38 2.72
CA VAL A 21 -10.91 4.87 3.98
C VAL A 21 -12.23 4.14 3.73
N CYS A 22 -13.16 4.71 2.97
CA CYS A 22 -14.42 4.05 2.64
C CYS A 22 -14.20 2.73 1.88
N TYR A 23 -13.22 2.68 0.99
CA TYR A 23 -12.84 1.46 0.30
C TYR A 23 -12.34 0.41 1.29
N LEU A 24 -11.37 0.76 2.15
CA LEU A 24 -10.77 -0.16 3.11
C LEU A 24 -11.77 -0.69 4.14
N THR A 25 -12.76 0.11 4.55
CA THR A 25 -13.81 -0.33 5.49
C THR A 25 -14.88 -1.20 4.84
N ALA A 26 -15.01 -1.15 3.51
CA ALA A 26 -16.01 -1.89 2.76
C ALA A 26 -15.52 -3.23 2.19
N VAL A 27 -14.20 -3.40 2.00
CA VAL A 27 -13.58 -4.70 1.62
C VAL A 27 -14.06 -5.80 2.60
N PRO A 28 -14.47 -7.01 2.14
CA PRO A 28 -14.38 -7.54 0.77
C PRO A 28 -15.57 -7.21 -0.17
N PHE A 29 -16.44 -6.27 0.16
CA PHE A 29 -17.61 -5.87 -0.65
C PHE A 29 -18.69 -6.94 -0.85
N HIS A 30 -18.83 -7.89 0.08
CA HIS A 30 -19.92 -8.86 0.05
C HIS A 30 -21.22 -8.22 0.59
N PHE A 31 -21.95 -7.53 -0.29
CA PHE A 31 -23.22 -6.90 0.06
C PHE A 31 -24.35 -7.94 0.16
N ASP A 32 -25.04 -7.96 1.29
CA ASP A 32 -26.29 -8.70 1.50
C ASP A 32 -27.31 -7.76 2.15
N PRO A 33 -28.09 -7.02 1.34
CA PRO A 33 -29.10 -6.08 1.81
C PRO A 33 -30.41 -6.77 2.22
N SER A 34 -30.45 -8.12 2.29
CA SER A 34 -31.67 -8.83 2.66
C SER A 34 -32.14 -8.43 4.06
N HIS A 35 -33.44 -8.19 4.23
CA HIS A 35 -34.01 -7.80 5.52
C HIS A 35 -33.64 -8.78 6.66
N PRO A 36 -33.68 -10.12 6.47
CA PRO A 36 -33.20 -11.05 7.48
C PRO A 36 -31.69 -10.94 7.75
N GLY A 37 -30.87 -10.67 6.73
CA GLY A 37 -29.43 -10.46 6.87
C GLY A 37 -29.11 -9.24 7.72
N VAL A 38 -29.73 -8.11 7.39
CA VAL A 38 -29.58 -6.84 8.14
C VAL A 38 -30.07 -7.00 9.58
N ALA A 39 -31.25 -7.60 9.80
CA ALA A 39 -31.77 -7.84 11.15
C ALA A 39 -30.83 -8.71 12.00
N ARG A 40 -30.23 -9.76 11.42
CA ARG A 40 -29.24 -10.60 12.11
C ARG A 40 -27.98 -9.83 12.49
N ARG A 41 -27.49 -8.95 11.62
CA ARG A 41 -26.29 -8.11 11.89
C ARG A 41 -26.59 -7.05 12.94
N TRP A 42 -27.76 -6.43 12.87
CA TRP A 42 -28.24 -5.49 13.89
C TRP A 42 -28.31 -6.14 15.27
N ALA A 43 -28.87 -7.36 15.37
CA ALA A 43 -28.93 -8.11 16.63
C ALA A 43 -27.55 -8.47 17.21
N ARG A 44 -26.49 -8.45 16.37
CA ARG A 44 -25.09 -8.70 16.76
C ARG A 44 -24.27 -7.41 16.86
N ALA A 45 -24.90 -6.23 16.70
CA ALA A 45 -24.19 -4.97 16.77
C ALA A 45 -23.55 -4.78 18.15
N GLU A 46 -22.31 -4.33 18.16
CA GLU A 46 -21.53 -4.14 19.38
C GLU A 46 -21.83 -2.77 19.98
N LEU A 47 -22.95 -2.69 20.68
CA LEU A 47 -23.45 -1.41 21.24
C LEU A 47 -22.91 -1.11 22.64
N VAL A 48 -22.21 -2.06 23.28
CA VAL A 48 -21.61 -1.88 24.60
C VAL A 48 -20.21 -1.30 24.46
N PRO A 49 -19.93 -0.11 25.00
CA PRO A 49 -18.59 0.47 24.93
C PRO A 49 -17.53 -0.45 25.55
N PHE A 50 -16.37 -0.48 24.90
CA PHE A 50 -15.15 -1.22 25.28
C PHE A 50 -15.28 -2.75 25.30
N HIS A 51 -16.42 -3.29 24.87
CA HIS A 51 -16.68 -4.73 24.81
C HIS A 51 -17.17 -5.14 23.41
N ASN A 52 -16.83 -6.35 23.02
CA ASN A 52 -17.29 -6.95 21.77
C ASN A 52 -18.63 -7.69 21.97
N ALA A 53 -19.20 -8.27 20.91
CA ALA A 53 -20.47 -9.00 20.98
C ALA A 53 -20.47 -10.21 21.94
N GLN A 54 -19.30 -10.73 22.30
CA GLN A 54 -19.13 -11.84 23.26
C GLN A 54 -18.81 -11.36 24.68
N GLY A 55 -18.88 -10.06 24.95
CA GLY A 55 -18.55 -9.48 26.26
C GLY A 55 -17.06 -9.47 26.59
N ARG A 56 -16.18 -9.74 25.62
CA ARG A 56 -14.72 -9.61 25.78
C ARG A 56 -14.29 -8.17 25.56
N ARG A 57 -13.24 -7.74 26.25
CA ARG A 57 -12.65 -6.41 26.04
C ARG A 57 -12.14 -6.26 24.61
N MET A 58 -12.30 -5.07 24.05
CA MET A 58 -11.80 -4.75 22.71
C MET A 58 -10.29 -4.96 22.63
N SER A 59 -9.83 -5.53 21.52
CA SER A 59 -8.39 -5.67 21.27
C SER A 59 -7.74 -4.29 21.12
N GLY A 60 -6.53 -4.15 21.67
CA GLY A 60 -5.71 -2.96 21.44
C GLY A 60 -5.35 -2.75 19.97
N SER A 61 -5.21 -3.85 19.19
CA SER A 61 -4.96 -3.77 17.74
C SER A 61 -6.11 -3.12 16.98
N ASP A 62 -7.35 -3.45 17.34
CA ASP A 62 -8.54 -2.98 16.63
C ASP A 62 -8.78 -1.50 16.95
N THR A 63 -8.60 -1.15 18.23
CA THR A 63 -8.61 0.25 18.69
C THR A 63 -7.58 1.09 17.92
N LEU A 64 -6.33 0.63 17.86
CA LEU A 64 -5.26 1.34 17.18
C LEU A 64 -5.49 1.43 15.67
N GLY A 65 -6.01 0.36 15.05
CA GLY A 65 -6.37 0.33 13.64
C GLY A 65 -7.37 1.42 13.26
N ASN A 66 -8.48 1.51 14.00
CA ASN A 66 -9.53 2.50 13.75
C ASN A 66 -9.07 3.94 14.03
N LEU A 67 -8.28 4.16 15.08
CA LEU A 67 -7.64 5.45 15.35
C LEU A 67 -6.75 5.89 14.17
N LEU A 68 -5.86 5.02 13.70
CA LEU A 68 -4.93 5.31 12.61
C LEU A 68 -5.65 5.48 11.27
N LEU A 69 -6.77 4.79 11.05
CA LEU A 69 -7.53 4.86 9.81
C LEU A 69 -8.21 6.23 9.62
N PHE A 70 -8.78 6.80 10.69
CA PHE A 70 -9.47 8.10 10.62
C PHE A 70 -8.59 9.32 10.93
N LEU A 71 -7.40 9.13 11.51
CA LEU A 71 -6.40 10.18 11.68
C LEU A 71 -6.13 10.97 10.38
N PRO A 72 -5.80 10.34 9.23
CA PRO A 72 -5.55 11.07 8.00
C PRO A 72 -6.80 11.80 7.47
N VAL A 73 -8.01 11.28 7.73
CA VAL A 73 -9.28 11.93 7.34
C VAL A 73 -9.44 13.25 8.10
N GLY A 74 -9.30 13.22 9.43
CA GLY A 74 -9.36 14.41 10.27
C GLY A 74 -8.26 15.44 9.92
N PHE A 75 -7.04 14.96 9.68
CA PHE A 75 -5.91 15.80 9.28
C PHE A 75 -6.17 16.52 7.95
N CYS A 76 -6.65 15.80 6.92
CA CYS A 76 -6.92 16.38 5.60
C CYS A 76 -8.15 17.27 5.59
N LEU A 77 -9.23 16.90 6.28
CA LEU A 77 -10.45 17.73 6.37
C LEU A 77 -10.15 19.06 7.07
N HIS A 78 -9.48 19.01 8.22
CA HIS A 78 -9.10 20.23 8.94
C HIS A 78 -8.11 21.06 8.13
N GLY A 79 -7.11 20.42 7.50
CA GLY A 79 -6.16 21.08 6.63
C GLY A 79 -6.78 21.78 5.42
N TRP A 80 -7.75 21.15 4.76
CA TRP A 80 -8.53 21.79 3.69
C TRP A 80 -9.29 23.01 4.19
N ARG A 81 -9.93 22.91 5.35
CA ARG A 81 -10.56 24.07 5.98
C ARG A 81 -9.53 25.16 6.24
N LEU A 82 -8.38 24.85 6.83
CA LEU A 82 -7.29 25.81 7.04
C LEU A 82 -6.89 26.52 5.74
N ALA A 83 -6.68 25.78 4.65
CA ALA A 83 -6.36 26.33 3.33
C ALA A 83 -7.46 27.26 2.79
N ALA A 84 -8.73 26.99 3.10
CA ALA A 84 -9.89 27.79 2.68
C ALA A 84 -10.17 29.05 3.53
N GLY A 85 -9.28 29.45 4.46
CA GLY A 85 -9.29 30.81 5.05
C GLY A 85 -10.35 31.17 6.12
N ARG A 86 -11.20 30.25 6.58
CA ARG A 86 -12.20 30.46 7.67
C ARG A 86 -11.60 30.51 9.12
N ASP A 87 -12.45 30.62 10.15
CA ASP A 87 -12.22 30.53 11.62
C ASP A 87 -11.46 29.36 12.27
N ARG A 88 -10.22 29.50 12.77
CA ARG A 88 -9.42 28.38 13.37
C ARG A 88 -10.11 27.56 14.48
N ARG A 89 -10.73 28.19 15.48
CA ARG A 89 -11.27 27.53 16.68
C ARG A 89 -12.60 26.80 16.47
N PRO A 90 -13.65 27.40 15.85
CA PRO A 90 -14.90 26.68 15.57
C PRO A 90 -14.74 25.53 14.55
N ARG A 91 -13.59 25.43 13.88
CA ARG A 91 -13.30 24.36 12.91
C ARG A 91 -12.91 23.03 13.51
N LEU A 92 -12.31 23.00 14.71
CA LEU A 92 -11.87 21.71 15.27
C LEU A 92 -13.08 20.87 15.61
N LEU A 93 -14.00 21.41 16.41
CA LEU A 93 -15.25 20.74 16.79
C LEU A 93 -16.07 20.36 15.55
N SER A 94 -16.28 21.28 14.60
CA SER A 94 -17.02 20.96 13.38
C SER A 94 -16.30 19.96 12.45
N THR A 95 -14.98 19.77 12.58
CA THR A 95 -14.26 18.71 11.88
C THR A 95 -14.52 17.38 12.58
N VAL A 96 -14.41 17.35 13.90
CA VAL A 96 -14.69 16.16 14.71
C VAL A 96 -16.12 15.68 14.50
N ILE A 97 -17.11 16.59 14.56
CA ILE A 97 -18.52 16.26 14.29
C ILE A 97 -18.69 15.71 12.87
N ALA A 98 -18.10 16.35 11.86
CA ALA A 98 -18.21 15.87 10.48
C ALA A 98 -17.59 14.47 10.29
N CYS A 99 -16.43 14.21 10.89
CA CYS A 99 -15.81 12.89 10.84
C CYS A 99 -16.59 11.85 11.66
N SER A 100 -17.17 12.23 12.79
CA SER A 100 -18.00 11.35 13.61
C SER A 100 -19.26 10.91 12.86
N LEU A 101 -19.95 11.85 12.21
CA LEU A 101 -21.09 11.56 11.32
C LEU A 101 -20.66 10.67 10.13
N GLY A 102 -19.49 10.95 9.55
CA GLY A 102 -18.94 10.10 8.49
C GLY A 102 -18.65 8.66 8.96
N SER A 103 -18.10 8.50 10.17
CA SER A 103 -17.89 7.18 10.77
C SER A 103 -19.21 6.49 11.05
N PHE A 104 -20.19 7.18 11.60
CA PHE A 104 -21.52 6.63 11.84
C PHE A 104 -22.19 6.15 10.53
N ALA A 105 -22.02 6.91 9.44
CA ALA A 105 -22.52 6.50 8.13
C ALA A 105 -21.81 5.25 7.60
N ILE A 106 -20.49 5.14 7.77
CA ILE A 106 -19.72 3.94 7.39
C ILE A 106 -20.18 2.72 8.20
N GLU A 107 -20.31 2.86 9.52
CA GLU A 107 -20.81 1.81 10.41
C GLU A 107 -22.24 1.39 10.08
N SER A 108 -23.09 2.34 9.69
CA SER A 108 -24.46 2.05 9.22
C SER A 108 -24.45 1.30 7.88
N MET A 109 -23.57 1.68 6.95
CA MET A 109 -23.38 0.98 5.68
C MET A 109 -22.91 -0.46 5.89
N GLN A 110 -22.09 -0.73 6.91
CA GLN A 110 -21.61 -2.09 7.22
C GLN A 110 -22.72 -3.05 7.62
N LEU A 111 -23.90 -2.59 8.04
CA LEU A 111 -25.07 -3.46 8.21
C LEU A 111 -25.50 -4.14 6.91
N LEU A 112 -25.12 -3.59 5.75
CA LEU A 112 -25.37 -4.15 4.43
C LEU A 112 -24.28 -5.12 3.98
N LEU A 113 -23.18 -5.27 4.73
CA LEU A 113 -22.05 -6.12 4.38
C LEU A 113 -22.08 -7.42 5.19
N ALA A 114 -22.03 -8.57 4.50
CA ALA A 114 -22.18 -9.90 5.10
C ALA A 114 -21.12 -10.22 6.15
N ASP A 115 -19.87 -9.80 5.91
CA ASP A 115 -18.70 -10.15 6.73
C ASP A 115 -18.27 -9.05 7.70
N ARG A 116 -19.10 -8.01 7.90
CA ARG A 116 -18.79 -6.89 8.78
C ARG A 116 -19.82 -6.78 9.91
N PHE A 117 -19.34 -6.26 11.04
CA PHE A 117 -20.14 -6.01 12.22
C PHE A 117 -20.03 -4.53 12.57
N THR A 118 -21.17 -3.91 12.84
CA THR A 118 -21.25 -2.53 13.29
C THR A 118 -20.87 -2.45 14.77
N SER A 119 -20.03 -1.47 15.14
CA SER A 119 -19.57 -1.30 16.52
C SER A 119 -19.60 0.16 16.96
N VAL A 120 -20.15 0.43 18.16
CA VAL A 120 -20.07 1.77 18.77
C VAL A 120 -18.61 2.15 19.05
N ASN A 121 -17.78 1.15 19.35
CA ASN A 121 -16.36 1.34 19.60
C ASN A 121 -15.65 1.87 18.35
N ASP A 122 -16.08 1.45 17.17
CA ASP A 122 -15.48 1.90 15.91
C ASP A 122 -15.85 3.36 15.65
N VAL A 123 -17.10 3.77 15.88
CA VAL A 123 -17.49 5.20 15.84
C VAL A 123 -16.65 6.03 16.81
N MET A 124 -16.47 5.57 18.04
CA MET A 124 -15.68 6.27 19.06
C MET A 124 -14.21 6.39 18.63
N ASN A 125 -13.58 5.28 18.26
CA ASN A 125 -12.17 5.23 17.86
C ASN A 125 -11.92 6.05 16.58
N ASN A 126 -12.79 5.95 15.59
CA ASN A 126 -12.71 6.76 14.38
C ASN A 126 -12.85 8.27 14.69
N THR A 127 -13.77 8.62 15.59
CA THR A 127 -13.96 10.01 16.04
C THR A 127 -12.72 10.54 16.77
N PHE A 128 -12.13 9.75 17.68
CA PHE A 128 -10.89 10.11 18.38
C PHE A 128 -9.70 10.24 17.42
N GLY A 129 -9.57 9.31 16.47
CA GLY A 129 -8.53 9.35 15.43
C GLY A 129 -8.64 10.63 14.60
N ALA A 130 -9.84 10.96 14.14
CA ALA A 130 -10.11 12.19 13.42
C ALA A 130 -9.83 13.45 14.25
N ALA A 131 -10.15 13.46 15.54
CA ALA A 131 -9.84 14.56 16.44
C ALA A 131 -8.32 14.76 16.58
N LEU A 132 -7.56 13.68 16.78
CA LEU A 132 -6.10 13.72 16.83
C LEU A 132 -5.51 14.22 15.50
N GLY A 133 -5.98 13.70 14.37
CA GLY A 133 -5.58 14.16 13.04
C GLY A 133 -5.84 15.65 12.81
N ALA A 134 -7.03 16.13 13.19
CA ALA A 134 -7.38 17.54 13.10
C ALA A 134 -6.52 18.43 13.99
N ALA A 135 -6.18 17.97 15.21
CA ALA A 135 -5.25 18.67 16.10
C ALA A 135 -3.83 18.74 15.50
N LEU A 136 -3.33 17.63 14.94
CA LEU A 136 -2.04 17.59 14.25
C LEU A 136 -1.99 18.54 13.04
N ALA A 137 -3.10 18.68 12.31
CA ALA A 137 -3.18 19.58 11.16
C ALA A 137 -2.93 21.06 11.53
N LEU A 138 -3.27 21.49 12.75
CA LEU A 138 -3.03 22.86 13.22
C LEU A 138 -1.54 23.24 13.16
N ARG A 139 -0.65 22.27 13.43
CA ARG A 139 0.80 22.50 13.46
C ARG A 139 1.50 22.01 12.19
N PHE A 140 1.10 20.85 11.69
CA PHE A 140 1.88 20.12 10.69
C PHE A 140 1.30 20.16 9.27
N TYR A 141 0.08 20.67 9.06
CA TYR A 141 -0.53 20.63 7.74
C TYR A 141 0.22 21.49 6.70
N ALA A 142 0.58 22.73 7.06
CA ALA A 142 1.31 23.61 6.15
C ALA A 142 2.66 23.04 5.69
N PRO A 143 3.58 22.61 6.58
CA PRO A 143 4.85 22.02 6.16
C PRO A 143 4.63 20.72 5.38
N PHE A 144 3.70 19.86 5.81
CA PHE A 144 3.36 18.63 5.09
C PHE A 144 2.88 18.91 3.66
N ALA A 145 1.93 19.82 3.50
CA ALA A 145 1.37 20.16 2.20
C ALA A 145 2.40 20.78 1.25
N ASN A 146 3.30 21.63 1.78
CA ASN A 146 4.39 22.22 1.01
C ASN A 146 5.45 21.18 0.61
N ALA A 147 5.79 20.25 1.51
CA ALA A 147 6.66 19.13 1.18
C ALA A 147 6.04 18.26 0.09
N LEU A 148 4.75 17.89 0.22
CA LEU A 148 4.04 17.10 -0.77
C LEU A 148 3.98 17.80 -2.13
N GLN A 149 3.69 19.10 -2.16
CA GLN A 149 3.68 19.88 -3.41
C GLN A 149 5.07 19.97 -4.05
N THR A 150 6.13 20.09 -3.24
CA THR A 150 7.52 20.11 -3.71
C THR A 150 7.91 18.78 -4.33
N VAL A 151 7.59 17.68 -3.65
CA VAL A 151 7.78 16.31 -4.17
C VAL A 151 6.99 16.12 -5.47
N TRP A 152 5.72 16.50 -5.50
CA TRP A 152 4.88 16.37 -6.69
C TRP A 152 5.40 17.16 -7.89
N ARG A 153 5.80 18.42 -7.69
CA ARG A 153 6.41 19.25 -8.76
C ARG A 153 7.71 18.62 -9.26
N SER A 154 8.55 18.14 -8.35
CA SER A 154 9.81 17.45 -8.66
C SER A 154 9.55 16.17 -9.48
N LEU A 155 8.56 15.37 -9.11
CA LEU A 155 8.17 14.16 -9.84
C LEU A 155 7.61 14.49 -11.24
N ARG A 156 6.76 15.52 -11.35
CA ARG A 156 6.17 15.93 -12.64
C ARG A 156 7.21 16.43 -13.63
N GLN A 157 8.29 17.04 -13.16
CA GLN A 157 9.43 17.45 -14.00
C GLN A 157 10.33 16.26 -14.40
N ARG A 158 10.08 15.07 -13.86
CA ARG A 158 10.90 13.87 -14.03
C ARG A 158 10.03 12.67 -14.44
N PRO A 159 9.42 12.67 -15.65
CA PRO A 159 8.51 11.62 -16.09
C PRO A 159 9.10 10.21 -16.05
N GLY A 160 10.41 10.04 -16.23
CA GLY A 160 11.06 8.74 -16.06
C GLY A 160 10.95 8.19 -14.63
N VAL A 161 11.05 9.06 -13.61
CA VAL A 161 10.86 8.66 -12.21
C VAL A 161 9.41 8.27 -11.96
N LEU A 162 8.45 8.98 -12.55
CA LEU A 162 7.03 8.60 -12.47
C LEU A 162 6.79 7.23 -13.10
N ALA A 163 7.42 6.92 -14.24
CA ALA A 163 7.33 5.60 -14.86
C ALA A 163 7.94 4.50 -13.96
N CYS A 164 9.10 4.73 -13.35
CA CYS A 164 9.70 3.81 -12.38
C CYS A 164 8.78 3.58 -11.17
N LEU A 165 8.23 4.65 -10.60
CA LEU A 165 7.30 4.55 -9.46
C LEU A 165 6.02 3.83 -9.84
N GLY A 166 5.47 4.10 -11.03
CA GLY A 166 4.29 3.42 -11.55
C GLY A 166 4.51 1.92 -11.75
N LEU A 167 5.65 1.52 -12.31
CA LEU A 167 6.03 0.11 -12.45
C LEU A 167 6.25 -0.57 -11.11
N GLY A 168 6.98 0.08 -10.19
CA GLY A 168 7.19 -0.43 -8.84
C GLY A 168 5.89 -0.60 -8.07
N LEU A 169 4.97 0.38 -8.17
CA LEU A 169 3.64 0.30 -7.57
C LEU A 169 2.80 -0.79 -8.22
N SER A 170 2.82 -0.92 -9.54
CA SER A 170 2.04 -1.97 -10.24
C SER A 170 2.51 -3.36 -9.84
N PHE A 171 3.83 -3.57 -9.74
CA PHE A 171 4.42 -4.81 -9.26
C PHE A 171 4.07 -5.08 -7.79
N LEU A 172 4.11 -4.05 -6.95
CA LEU A 172 3.67 -4.16 -5.55
C LEU A 172 2.20 -4.55 -5.47
N LEU A 173 1.31 -3.91 -6.23
CA LEU A 173 -0.12 -4.23 -6.26
C LEU A 173 -0.36 -5.66 -6.75
N TRP A 174 0.34 -6.09 -7.80
CA TRP A 174 0.30 -7.48 -8.28
C TRP A 174 0.72 -8.47 -7.19
N ARG A 175 1.80 -8.18 -6.47
CA ARG A 175 2.31 -9.05 -5.39
C ARG A 175 1.37 -9.10 -4.19
N LEU A 176 0.62 -8.02 -3.96
CA LEU A 176 -0.29 -7.92 -2.83
C LEU A 176 -1.69 -8.43 -3.14
N ALA A 177 -2.02 -8.71 -4.41
CA ALA A 177 -3.27 -9.37 -4.77
C ALA A 177 -3.36 -10.75 -4.07
N PRO A 178 -4.54 -11.15 -3.54
CA PRO A 178 -5.86 -10.51 -3.65
C PRO A 178 -6.16 -9.40 -2.62
N PHE A 179 -5.16 -8.73 -2.07
CA PHE A 179 -5.26 -7.63 -1.08
C PHE A 179 -5.88 -8.06 0.26
N ASN A 180 -5.58 -9.28 0.70
CA ASN A 180 -5.97 -9.82 1.99
C ASN A 180 -5.13 -9.23 3.14
N PHE A 181 -5.30 -7.93 3.40
CA PHE A 181 -4.66 -7.26 4.52
C PHE A 181 -5.52 -7.40 5.78
N THR A 182 -5.02 -8.19 6.73
CA THR A 182 -5.49 -8.12 8.12
C THR A 182 -4.32 -7.70 8.97
N PRO A 183 -4.15 -6.39 9.25
CA PRO A 183 -3.04 -5.87 10.03
C PRO A 183 -3.22 -6.30 11.49
N ARG A 184 -2.88 -7.55 11.79
CA ARG A 184 -2.83 -8.08 13.14
C ARG A 184 -1.38 -8.27 13.53
N LEU A 185 -1.03 -7.86 14.75
CA LEU A 185 0.36 -7.87 15.23
C LEU A 185 0.94 -9.30 15.33
N ASP A 186 0.09 -10.28 15.62
CA ASP A 186 0.44 -11.71 15.60
C ASP A 186 0.84 -12.19 14.20
N ASN A 187 0.11 -11.79 13.15
CA ASN A 187 0.49 -12.09 11.77
C ASN A 187 1.85 -11.49 11.42
N VAL A 188 2.10 -10.23 11.81
CA VAL A 188 3.39 -9.57 11.56
C VAL A 188 4.53 -10.32 12.22
N TRP A 189 4.37 -10.70 13.48
CA TRP A 189 5.39 -11.44 14.22
C TRP A 189 5.65 -12.83 13.62
N ASN A 190 4.59 -13.57 13.30
CA ASN A 190 4.70 -14.90 12.69
C ASN A 190 5.36 -14.82 11.30
N ASN A 191 4.92 -13.90 10.45
CA ASN A 191 5.50 -13.69 9.12
C ASN A 191 6.98 -13.25 9.22
N TRP A 192 7.34 -12.47 10.25
CA TRP A 192 8.72 -12.06 10.50
C TRP A 192 9.61 -13.23 10.90
N LEU A 193 9.12 -14.11 11.78
CA LEU A 193 9.82 -15.33 12.15
C LEU A 193 9.98 -16.27 10.95
N HIS A 194 8.94 -16.44 10.12
CA HIS A 194 9.01 -17.20 8.88
C HIS A 194 10.05 -16.61 7.92
N TRP A 195 10.07 -15.29 7.73
CA TRP A 195 11.06 -14.63 6.90
C TRP A 195 12.49 -14.88 7.39
N LEU A 196 12.74 -14.67 8.69
CA LEU A 196 14.05 -14.94 9.31
C LEU A 196 14.45 -16.40 9.16
N HIS A 197 13.49 -17.32 9.28
CA HIS A 197 13.71 -18.74 9.09
C HIS A 197 14.12 -19.04 7.64
N SER A 198 13.42 -18.49 6.65
CA SER A 198 13.74 -18.62 5.23
C SER A 198 15.16 -18.12 4.92
N VAL A 199 15.54 -16.95 5.45
CA VAL A 199 16.91 -16.41 5.29
C VAL A 199 17.96 -17.35 5.89
N ARG A 200 17.75 -17.86 7.10
CA ARG A 200 18.71 -18.74 7.80
C ARG A 200 18.90 -20.09 7.10
N HIS A 201 17.89 -20.56 6.37
CA HIS A 201 17.90 -21.85 5.70
C HIS A 201 18.15 -21.74 4.19
N LEU A 202 18.55 -20.58 3.67
CA LEU A 202 19.04 -20.42 2.29
C LEU A 202 20.22 -21.38 1.97
N SER A 203 21.00 -21.78 2.97
CA SER A 203 22.08 -22.76 2.82
C SER A 203 21.62 -24.22 2.89
N ARG A 204 20.38 -24.48 3.30
CA ARG A 204 19.77 -25.82 3.46
C ARG A 204 18.53 -26.00 2.57
N LEU A 205 18.53 -25.35 1.41
CA LEU A 205 17.44 -25.40 0.43
C LEU A 205 17.08 -26.83 -0.03
N ASP A 206 17.94 -27.82 0.23
CA ASP A 206 17.78 -29.19 -0.26
C ASP A 206 16.74 -30.02 0.51
N GLU A 207 16.55 -29.81 1.83
CA GLU A 207 15.82 -30.80 2.67
C GLU A 207 14.38 -30.41 3.07
N THR A 208 14.10 -29.13 3.35
CA THR A 208 12.82 -28.68 3.92
C THR A 208 11.76 -28.27 2.89
N TRP A 209 12.17 -28.07 1.62
CA TRP A 209 11.30 -27.58 0.54
C TRP A 209 10.79 -28.69 -0.40
N ARG A 210 11.01 -29.96 -0.03
CA ARG A 210 10.64 -31.14 -0.85
C ARG A 210 9.14 -31.48 -0.82
N THR A 211 8.29 -30.71 -0.13
CA THR A 211 6.84 -30.94 -0.13
C THR A 211 6.17 -30.33 -1.38
N LEU A 212 5.89 -31.23 -2.32
CA LEU A 212 5.28 -31.21 -3.66
C LEU A 212 4.62 -29.99 -4.34
N ASP A 213 4.09 -28.94 -3.69
CA ASP A 213 3.32 -27.89 -4.43
C ASP A 213 4.16 -26.72 -4.99
N LEU A 214 5.39 -26.52 -4.50
CA LEU A 214 6.22 -25.34 -4.87
C LEU A 214 7.23 -25.61 -6.01
N ARG A 215 7.36 -26.85 -6.51
CA ARG A 215 8.38 -27.20 -7.53
C ARG A 215 8.07 -26.68 -8.93
N GLU A 216 6.80 -26.65 -9.35
CA GLU A 216 6.45 -26.36 -10.75
C GLU A 216 6.56 -24.87 -11.09
N TYR A 217 6.33 -23.97 -10.14
CA TYR A 217 6.26 -22.53 -10.39
C TYR A 217 7.51 -21.76 -9.95
N TRP A 218 8.42 -22.41 -9.24
CA TRP A 218 9.60 -21.75 -8.66
C TRP A 218 10.54 -21.12 -9.71
N PRO A 219 11.04 -21.86 -10.72
CA PRO A 219 11.96 -21.28 -11.71
C PRO A 219 11.30 -20.14 -12.49
N LEU A 220 10.00 -20.27 -12.74
CA LEU A 220 9.20 -19.29 -13.46
C LEU A 220 9.05 -18.01 -12.64
N ALA A 221 8.63 -18.11 -11.38
CA ALA A 221 8.52 -16.97 -10.47
C ALA A 221 9.87 -16.28 -10.24
N GLY A 222 10.95 -17.05 -10.05
CA GLY A 222 12.30 -16.50 -9.96
C GLY A 222 12.72 -15.76 -11.23
N ALA A 223 12.48 -16.33 -12.41
CA ALA A 223 12.80 -15.73 -13.70
C ALA A 223 11.98 -14.44 -13.96
N GLU A 224 10.69 -14.44 -13.66
CA GLU A 224 9.83 -13.25 -13.78
C GLU A 224 10.34 -12.10 -12.91
N ASN A 225 10.64 -12.39 -11.65
CA ASN A 225 11.15 -11.40 -10.72
C ASN A 225 12.51 -10.87 -11.18
N LEU A 226 13.39 -11.75 -11.67
CA LEU A 226 14.67 -11.37 -12.25
C LEU A 226 14.50 -10.44 -13.46
N LEU A 227 13.60 -10.78 -14.40
CA LEU A 227 13.31 -9.98 -15.58
C LEU A 227 12.71 -8.62 -15.23
N PHE A 228 11.74 -8.60 -14.30
CA PHE A 228 11.18 -7.37 -13.76
C PHE A 228 12.26 -6.50 -13.14
N GLY A 229 13.12 -7.11 -12.32
CA GLY A 229 14.29 -6.47 -11.74
C GLY A 229 15.19 -5.85 -12.82
N ILE A 230 15.48 -6.56 -13.91
CA ILE A 230 16.30 -6.05 -15.03
C ILE A 230 15.67 -4.80 -15.65
N VAL A 231 14.37 -4.82 -15.92
CA VAL A 231 13.63 -3.65 -16.47
C VAL A 231 13.70 -2.48 -15.49
N LEU A 232 13.34 -2.70 -14.22
CA LEU A 232 13.30 -1.66 -13.20
C LEU A 232 14.69 -1.08 -12.93
N GLY A 233 15.71 -1.92 -12.81
CA GLY A 233 17.10 -1.52 -12.61
C GLY A 233 17.65 -0.69 -13.78
N GLY A 234 17.30 -1.07 -15.02
CA GLY A 234 17.61 -0.29 -16.21
C GLY A 234 16.97 1.09 -16.21
N MET A 235 15.67 1.17 -15.87
CA MET A 235 14.95 2.44 -15.80
C MET A 235 15.45 3.35 -14.68
N VAL A 236 15.72 2.79 -13.48
CA VAL A 236 16.35 3.53 -12.38
C VAL A 236 17.70 4.07 -12.82
N HIS A 237 18.54 3.26 -13.47
CA HIS A 237 19.84 3.69 -13.98
C HIS A 237 19.74 4.87 -14.96
N TRP A 238 18.81 4.81 -15.91
CA TRP A 238 18.59 5.92 -16.85
C TRP A 238 18.03 7.16 -16.18
N CYS A 239 17.09 7.03 -15.24
CA CYS A 239 16.59 8.17 -14.46
C CYS A 239 17.74 8.88 -13.73
N VAL A 240 18.64 8.11 -13.13
CA VAL A 240 19.82 8.62 -12.44
C VAL A 240 20.73 9.40 -13.39
N ARG A 241 21.04 8.84 -14.56
CA ARG A 241 21.88 9.52 -15.56
C ARG A 241 21.23 10.77 -16.13
N TRP A 242 19.92 10.74 -16.33
CA TRP A 242 19.18 11.84 -16.93
C TRP A 242 19.01 13.00 -15.97
N TYR A 243 18.49 12.74 -14.77
CA TYR A 243 18.08 13.80 -13.85
C TYR A 243 19.18 14.20 -12.87
N TRP A 244 20.20 13.35 -12.69
CA TRP A 244 21.29 13.60 -11.76
C TRP A 244 22.69 13.26 -12.34
N PRO A 245 23.05 13.76 -13.53
CA PRO A 245 24.31 13.41 -14.17
C PRO A 245 25.54 13.79 -13.33
N ALA A 246 25.50 14.91 -12.62
CA ALA A 246 26.61 15.41 -11.81
C ALA A 246 26.61 14.94 -10.34
N ASN A 247 25.65 14.11 -9.92
CA ASN A 247 25.52 13.74 -8.51
C ASN A 247 26.58 12.67 -8.11
N PRO A 248 27.48 12.94 -7.14
CA PRO A 248 28.50 11.97 -6.71
C PRO A 248 27.90 10.71 -6.08
N HIS A 249 26.68 10.80 -5.54
CA HIS A 249 25.97 9.68 -4.93
C HIS A 249 25.17 8.82 -5.91
N ARG A 250 25.25 9.09 -7.23
CA ARG A 250 24.51 8.34 -8.26
C ARG A 250 24.72 6.83 -8.21
N LYS A 251 25.90 6.37 -7.77
CA LYS A 251 26.24 4.94 -7.61
C LYS A 251 25.41 4.24 -6.52
N TRP A 252 24.87 4.99 -5.56
CA TRP A 252 24.08 4.47 -4.44
C TRP A 252 22.59 4.39 -4.75
N VAL A 253 22.11 5.05 -5.80
CA VAL A 253 20.67 5.11 -6.07
C VAL A 253 20.08 3.74 -6.40
N THR A 254 20.73 2.94 -7.26
CA THR A 254 20.24 1.58 -7.56
C THR A 254 20.27 0.66 -6.33
N PRO A 255 21.37 0.58 -5.53
CA PRO A 255 21.36 -0.16 -4.27
C PRO A 255 20.24 0.27 -3.30
N LEU A 256 20.05 1.58 -3.12
CA LEU A 256 19.01 2.11 -2.23
C LEU A 256 17.60 1.81 -2.76
N ALA A 257 17.38 1.89 -4.07
CA ALA A 257 16.12 1.54 -4.69
C ALA A 257 15.82 0.03 -4.53
N ALA A 258 16.82 -0.83 -4.72
CA ALA A 258 16.68 -2.27 -4.53
C ALA A 258 16.41 -2.64 -3.06
N ALA A 259 17.15 -2.04 -2.12
CA ALA A 259 16.91 -2.23 -0.70
C ALA A 259 15.52 -1.70 -0.28
N GLY A 260 15.12 -0.53 -0.78
CA GLY A 260 13.79 0.04 -0.53
C GLY A 260 12.68 -0.84 -1.07
N LEU A 261 12.82 -1.38 -2.28
CA LEU A 261 11.85 -2.32 -2.86
C LEU A 261 11.76 -3.60 -2.01
N LEU A 262 12.90 -4.19 -1.61
CA LEU A 262 12.93 -5.37 -0.76
C LEU A 262 12.22 -5.13 0.58
N ILE A 263 12.50 -4.00 1.23
CA ILE A 263 11.85 -3.60 2.49
C ILE A 263 10.34 -3.42 2.28
N LEU A 264 9.91 -2.81 1.18
CA LEU A 264 8.49 -2.63 0.89
C LEU A 264 7.80 -3.96 0.64
N LEU A 265 8.34 -4.81 -0.25
CA LEU A 265 7.76 -6.12 -0.57
C LEU A 265 7.60 -6.97 0.69
N ASN A 266 8.66 -7.07 1.49
CA ASN A 266 8.62 -7.82 2.74
C ASN A 266 7.74 -7.15 3.79
N GLY A 267 7.82 -5.83 3.94
CA GLY A 267 6.99 -5.08 4.88
C GLY A 267 5.50 -5.28 4.65
N PHE A 268 5.05 -5.28 3.39
CA PHE A 268 3.66 -5.56 3.07
C PHE A 268 3.32 -7.06 3.19
N ALA A 269 4.23 -7.97 2.81
CA ALA A 269 4.01 -9.40 3.01
C ALA A 269 3.88 -9.75 4.51
N LEU A 270 4.60 -9.07 5.39
CA LEU A 270 4.44 -9.19 6.85
C LEU A 270 3.04 -8.79 7.32
N LEU A 271 2.44 -7.78 6.68
CA LEU A 271 1.10 -7.26 7.00
C LEU A 271 -0.03 -8.06 6.35
N ALA A 272 0.25 -8.80 5.28
CA ALA A 272 -0.73 -9.59 4.55
C ALA A 272 -0.95 -10.95 5.21
N LYS A 273 -2.18 -11.47 5.11
CA LYS A 273 -2.53 -12.84 5.54
C LYS A 273 -2.13 -13.91 4.49
N THR A 274 -1.36 -13.51 3.48
CA THR A 274 -0.96 -14.37 2.37
C THR A 274 0.11 -15.37 2.80
N ASN A 275 0.45 -16.29 1.89
CA ASN A 275 1.54 -17.25 2.05
C ASN A 275 2.78 -16.63 2.70
N PRO A 276 3.51 -17.38 3.55
CA PRO A 276 4.70 -16.88 4.22
C PRO A 276 5.66 -16.26 3.20
N PRO A 277 6.31 -15.13 3.54
CA PRO A 277 7.15 -14.40 2.60
C PRO A 277 8.27 -15.31 2.09
N ASP A 278 8.29 -15.53 0.78
CA ASP A 278 9.38 -16.21 0.09
C ASP A 278 10.44 -15.17 -0.30
N VAL A 279 11.64 -15.35 0.25
CA VAL A 279 12.77 -14.44 0.10
C VAL A 279 13.37 -14.54 -1.31
N LEU A 280 13.26 -15.69 -1.95
CA LEU A 280 14.07 -16.00 -3.11
C LEU A 280 13.60 -15.27 -4.38
N PRO A 281 12.29 -15.08 -4.66
CA PRO A 281 11.82 -14.22 -5.76
C PRO A 281 12.21 -12.75 -5.53
N ASP A 282 12.17 -12.30 -4.28
CA ASP A 282 12.59 -10.94 -3.93
C ASP A 282 14.09 -10.75 -4.20
N LEU A 283 14.93 -11.72 -3.82
CA LEU A 283 16.36 -11.72 -4.15
C LEU A 283 16.61 -11.77 -5.65
N ALA A 284 15.82 -12.54 -6.41
CA ALA A 284 15.89 -12.56 -7.87
C ALA A 284 15.57 -11.18 -8.45
N CYS A 285 14.56 -10.48 -7.94
CA CYS A 285 14.26 -9.09 -8.33
C CYS A 285 15.42 -8.13 -8.03
N VAL A 286 15.99 -8.19 -6.82
CA VAL A 286 17.14 -7.36 -6.44
C VAL A 286 18.35 -7.65 -7.34
N LEU A 287 18.66 -8.92 -7.60
CA LEU A 287 19.72 -9.32 -8.52
C LEU A 287 19.46 -8.77 -9.93
N GLY A 288 18.22 -8.88 -10.40
CA GLY A 288 17.75 -8.33 -11.66
C GLY A 288 18.01 -6.84 -11.75
N MET A 289 17.71 -6.07 -10.69
CA MET A 289 17.97 -4.62 -10.66
C MET A 289 19.44 -4.29 -10.85
N PHE A 290 20.35 -5.04 -10.24
CA PHE A 290 21.78 -4.87 -10.44
C PHE A 290 22.23 -5.25 -11.85
N LEU A 291 21.72 -6.36 -12.39
CA LEU A 291 22.00 -6.80 -13.76
C LEU A 291 21.50 -5.78 -14.79
N GLY A 292 20.25 -5.32 -14.66
CA GLY A 292 19.67 -4.26 -15.48
C GLY A 292 20.51 -2.99 -15.45
N SER A 293 20.87 -2.51 -14.26
CA SER A 293 21.72 -1.33 -14.16
C SER A 293 23.10 -1.51 -14.83
N ARG A 294 23.63 -2.73 -14.92
CA ARG A 294 24.88 -3.02 -15.66
C ARG A 294 24.64 -3.10 -17.17
N ILE A 295 23.61 -3.84 -17.62
CA ILE A 295 23.22 -4.00 -19.03
C ILE A 295 22.99 -2.63 -19.68
N PHE A 296 22.30 -1.74 -18.98
CA PHE A 296 21.94 -0.41 -19.49
C PHE A 296 23.00 0.67 -19.27
N ARG A 297 24.16 0.33 -18.68
CA ARG A 297 25.25 1.29 -18.40
C ARG A 297 25.93 1.82 -19.65
N THR A 298 26.01 1.01 -20.71
CA THR A 298 26.70 1.37 -21.96
C THR A 298 25.79 2.10 -22.95
N ALA A 299 24.47 2.03 -22.77
CA ALA A 299 23.50 2.61 -23.69
C ALA A 299 23.13 4.04 -23.25
N PRO A 300 23.29 5.07 -24.11
CA PRO A 300 22.80 6.41 -23.80
C PRO A 300 21.26 6.39 -23.80
N PRO A 301 20.60 6.97 -22.78
CA PRO A 301 19.15 6.85 -22.59
C PRO A 301 18.32 7.48 -23.72
N HIS A 302 18.93 8.35 -24.53
CA HIS A 302 18.26 9.05 -25.64
C HIS A 302 18.27 8.28 -26.97
N THR A 303 18.99 7.15 -27.04
CA THR A 303 19.12 6.44 -28.32
C THR A 303 17.93 5.52 -28.55
N ALA A 304 17.40 5.49 -29.78
CA ALA A 304 16.35 4.56 -30.16
C ALA A 304 16.75 3.10 -29.88
N ALA A 305 18.05 2.78 -30.02
CA ALA A 305 18.58 1.46 -29.68
C ALA A 305 18.44 1.12 -28.19
N ALA A 306 18.69 2.08 -27.29
CA ALA A 306 18.48 1.90 -25.86
C ALA A 306 17.01 1.61 -25.56
N VAL A 307 16.09 2.45 -26.04
CA VAL A 307 14.65 2.28 -25.86
C VAL A 307 14.17 0.92 -26.36
N ARG A 308 14.60 0.50 -27.56
CA ARG A 308 14.27 -0.82 -28.13
C ARG A 308 14.75 -1.97 -27.24
N ARG A 309 15.96 -1.86 -26.65
CA ARG A 309 16.45 -2.88 -25.71
C ARG A 309 15.57 -2.98 -24.47
N LEU A 310 15.14 -1.85 -23.89
CA LEU A 310 14.25 -1.86 -22.73
C LEU A 310 12.88 -2.46 -23.07
N GLN A 311 12.30 -2.07 -24.21
CA GLN A 311 11.05 -2.62 -24.71
C GLN A 311 11.14 -4.14 -24.90
N TRP A 312 12.26 -4.64 -25.43
CA TRP A 312 12.46 -6.07 -25.61
C TRP A 312 12.44 -6.84 -24.29
N TRP A 313 13.17 -6.37 -23.26
CA TRP A 313 13.11 -6.98 -21.93
C TRP A 313 11.72 -6.92 -21.30
N TYR A 314 10.98 -5.83 -21.51
CA TYR A 314 9.61 -5.69 -21.03
C TYR A 314 8.66 -6.67 -21.73
N VAL A 315 8.79 -6.86 -23.04
CA VAL A 315 8.01 -7.86 -23.79
C VAL A 315 8.32 -9.27 -23.31
N VAL A 316 9.59 -9.62 -23.13
CA VAL A 316 9.99 -10.94 -22.61
C VAL A 316 9.42 -11.18 -21.21
N PHE A 317 9.48 -10.18 -20.32
CA PHE A 317 8.84 -10.25 -19.01
C PHE A 317 7.34 -10.50 -19.14
N PHE A 318 6.64 -9.73 -19.97
CA PHE A 318 5.18 -9.85 -20.11
C PHE A 318 4.76 -11.19 -20.73
N LEU A 319 5.49 -11.68 -21.73
CA LEU A 319 5.25 -13.00 -22.31
C LEU A 319 5.46 -14.12 -21.29
N LEU A 320 6.45 -13.99 -20.41
CA LEU A 320 6.67 -14.96 -19.33
C LEU A 320 5.49 -14.98 -18.33
N VAL A 321 5.02 -13.79 -17.92
CA VAL A 321 3.86 -13.64 -17.04
C VAL A 321 2.58 -14.21 -17.69
N LEU A 322 2.37 -13.97 -18.99
CA LEU A 322 1.22 -14.52 -19.73
C LEU A 322 1.32 -16.04 -19.96
N GLY A 323 2.54 -16.59 -19.98
CA GLY A 323 2.78 -18.02 -20.14
C GLY A 323 2.60 -18.84 -18.87
N ARG A 324 2.27 -18.19 -17.75
CA ARG A 324 2.00 -18.84 -16.47
C ARG A 324 0.79 -19.78 -16.55
N PRO A 325 0.92 -21.07 -16.17
CA PRO A 325 -0.22 -21.98 -16.11
C PRO A 325 -1.33 -21.47 -15.19
N ASP A 326 -0.93 -20.80 -14.10
CA ASP A 326 -1.81 -20.23 -13.08
C ASP A 326 -2.41 -18.88 -13.47
N PHE A 327 -2.04 -18.29 -14.62
CA PHE A 327 -2.58 -16.98 -15.02
C PHE A 327 -4.10 -16.98 -15.18
N GLY A 328 -4.67 -18.08 -15.69
CA GLY A 328 -6.11 -18.28 -15.79
C GLY A 328 -6.80 -18.40 -14.43
N GLU A 329 -6.19 -19.11 -13.48
CA GLU A 329 -6.75 -19.27 -12.13
C GLU A 329 -6.64 -17.97 -11.31
N LEU A 330 -5.54 -17.23 -11.45
CA LEU A 330 -5.35 -15.90 -10.85
C LEU A 330 -6.38 -14.87 -11.35
N THR A 331 -6.95 -15.08 -12.55
CA THR A 331 -8.00 -14.22 -13.11
C THR A 331 -9.42 -14.72 -12.81
N LEU A 332 -9.59 -16.02 -12.52
CA LEU A 332 -10.89 -16.68 -12.34
C LEU A 332 -11.25 -17.04 -10.89
N ALA A 333 -10.31 -17.04 -9.94
CA ALA A 333 -10.51 -17.36 -8.52
C ALA A 333 -11.37 -16.31 -7.75
N HIS A 334 -12.29 -15.62 -8.42
CA HIS A 334 -13.20 -14.63 -7.88
C HIS A 334 -14.70 -14.95 -8.08
N ASN A 335 -15.03 -16.13 -8.61
CA ASN A 335 -16.43 -16.54 -8.83
C ASN A 335 -16.88 -17.75 -7.99
N GLY A 336 -16.11 -18.15 -6.97
CA GLY A 336 -16.38 -19.31 -6.11
C GLY A 336 -16.69 -18.95 -4.67
#